data_AF-A0A3R8U1D7-F1
#
_entry.id   AF-A0A3R8U1D7-F1
#
_cell.length_a   1.000
_cell.length_b   1.000
_cell.length_c   1.000
_cell.angle_alpha   90.00
_cell.angle_beta   90.00
_cell.angle_gamma   90.00
#
_symmetry.space_group_name_H-M   'P 1'
#
loop_
_entity.id
_entity.type
_entity.pdbx_description
1 polymer ?
#
loop_
_entity_poly.entity_id
_entity_poly.type
_entity_poly.pdbx_seq_one_letter_code
_entity_poly.pdbx_strand_id
1 'polypeptide(L)'
;MLAQLYLDCAYVYDHPVTLNALELDSIPADSAEAMVINANRDRVQDCAQVDGGARVTQKDAEHWYEKAAGNGDLAAWAIVNMLRHPPLNSDEAQRFLEDVMASKDPVAVFAYGNVMGGPLTENLGETYAPLVSNAHSLAWMLAGCRMGMDCGPESVLVTNLCLQQHVCGKGDYEQAMKSLMESQADREALDQQIEHVLRAVTT
;
A
#
# COMPACT_ATOMS: atom_id res chain seq x y z
N MET A 1 0.08 0.26 12.16
CA MET A 1 1.13 1.22 12.58
C MET A 1 0.49 2.60 12.75
N LEU A 2 0.90 3.39 13.76
CA LEU A 2 0.33 4.72 14.06
C LEU A 2 0.42 5.67 12.85
N ALA A 3 1.55 5.67 12.13
CA ALA A 3 1.75 6.50 10.94
C ALA A 3 0.70 6.25 9.84
N GLN A 4 0.37 4.98 9.57
CA GLN A 4 -0.66 4.62 8.58
C GLN A 4 -2.04 5.13 8.99
N LEU A 5 -2.40 5.00 10.27
CA LEU A 5 -3.67 5.52 10.78
C LEU A 5 -3.78 7.05 10.59
N TYR A 6 -2.69 7.79 10.82
CA TYR A 6 -2.68 9.23 10.60
C TYR A 6 -2.85 9.58 9.12
N LEU A 7 -2.18 8.85 8.23
CA LEU A 7 -2.31 9.04 6.78
C LEU A 7 -3.74 8.74 6.30
N ASP A 8 -4.33 7.66 6.81
CA ASP A 8 -5.70 7.23 6.54
C ASP A 8 -6.74 8.26 6.98
N CYS A 9 -6.50 8.93 8.11
CA CYS A 9 -7.36 10.00 8.62
C CYS A 9 -7.17 11.31 7.86
N ALA A 10 -5.92 11.70 7.58
CA ALA A 10 -5.63 12.86 6.76
C ALA A 10 -6.32 12.76 5.39
N TYR A 11 -6.33 11.58 4.78
CA TYR A 11 -6.99 11.34 3.50
C TYR A 11 -8.47 11.70 3.52
N VAL A 12 -9.27 11.15 4.44
CA VAL A 12 -10.73 11.42 4.49
C VAL A 12 -11.06 12.84 4.93
N TYR A 13 -10.17 13.46 5.70
CA TYR A 13 -10.28 14.85 6.08
C TYR A 13 -10.07 15.79 4.89
N ASP A 14 -9.12 15.48 4.00
CA ASP A 14 -8.81 16.27 2.81
C ASP A 14 -9.74 15.95 1.63
N HIS A 15 -10.41 14.79 1.67
CA HIS A 15 -11.38 14.33 0.67
C HIS A 15 -12.74 14.03 1.31
N PRO A 16 -13.43 15.03 1.88
CA PRO A 16 -14.72 14.80 2.51
C PRO A 16 -15.78 14.44 1.47
N VAL A 17 -16.59 13.42 1.75
CA VAL A 17 -17.78 13.12 0.97
C VAL A 17 -18.86 14.14 1.32
N THR A 18 -19.19 15.03 0.37
CA THR A 18 -20.23 16.05 0.53
C THR A 18 -21.43 15.74 -0.34
N LEU A 19 -22.35 14.92 0.19
CA LEU A 19 -23.62 14.58 -0.46
C LEU A 19 -24.79 15.13 0.36
N ASN A 20 -25.79 15.67 -0.32
CA ASN A 20 -27.07 16.00 0.27
C ASN A 20 -27.99 14.75 0.34
N ALA A 21 -29.13 14.87 1.02
CA ALA A 21 -30.04 13.74 1.22
C ALA A 21 -30.59 13.16 -0.09
N LEU A 22 -30.91 14.01 -1.08
CA LEU A 22 -31.42 13.56 -2.38
C LEU A 22 -30.36 12.81 -3.19
N GLU A 23 -29.11 13.27 -3.13
CA GLU A 23 -27.98 12.59 -3.75
C GLU A 23 -27.76 11.23 -3.10
N LEU A 24 -27.76 11.16 -1.76
CA LEU A 24 -27.59 9.89 -1.04
C LEU A 24 -28.72 8.90 -1.35
N ASP A 25 -29.98 9.34 -1.39
CA ASP A 25 -31.13 8.50 -1.71
C ASP A 25 -31.11 7.96 -3.15
N SER A 26 -30.39 8.63 -4.05
CA SER A 26 -30.28 8.22 -5.46
C SER A 26 -29.25 7.12 -5.71
N ILE A 27 -28.39 6.83 -4.73
CA ILE A 27 -27.29 5.87 -4.87
C ILE A 27 -27.79 4.46 -4.53
N PRO A 28 -27.67 3.48 -5.45
CA PRO A 28 -28.09 2.11 -5.16
C PRO A 28 -27.25 1.52 -4.01
N ALA A 29 -27.92 0.91 -3.03
CA ALA A 29 -27.28 0.40 -1.82
C ALA A 29 -26.14 -0.60 -2.09
N ASP A 30 -26.25 -1.39 -3.16
CA ASP A 30 -25.26 -2.40 -3.54
C ASP A 30 -24.23 -1.90 -4.57
N SER A 31 -24.19 -0.58 -4.84
CA SER A 31 -23.25 0.00 -5.78
C SER A 31 -21.85 0.21 -5.16
N ALA A 32 -20.82 0.23 -6.00
CA ALA A 32 -19.47 0.60 -5.57
C ALA A 32 -19.43 2.01 -4.95
N GLU A 33 -20.27 2.93 -5.43
CA GLU A 33 -20.41 4.27 -4.87
C GLU A 33 -20.93 4.25 -3.43
N ALA A 34 -21.97 3.45 -3.14
CA ALA A 34 -22.45 3.25 -1.77
C ALA A 34 -21.36 2.65 -0.86
N MET A 35 -20.55 1.72 -1.38
CA MET A 35 -19.42 1.14 -0.63
C MET A 35 -18.35 2.19 -0.28
N VAL A 36 -18.00 3.08 -1.22
CA VAL A 36 -17.07 4.20 -0.96
C VAL A 36 -17.61 5.13 0.13
N ILE A 37 -18.90 5.49 0.05
CA ILE A 37 -19.53 6.38 1.03
C ILE A 37 -19.54 5.74 2.42
N ASN A 38 -19.88 4.46 2.52
CA ASN A 38 -19.89 3.75 3.79
C ASN A 38 -18.47 3.63 4.36
N ALA A 39 -17.49 3.23 3.55
CA ALA A 39 -16.08 3.18 3.97
C ALA A 39 -15.56 4.55 4.44
N ASN A 40 -15.98 5.65 3.80
CA ASN A 40 -15.59 7.00 4.19
C ASN A 40 -16.20 7.38 5.54
N ARG A 41 -17.49 7.07 5.73
CA ARG A 41 -18.20 7.29 7.00
C ARG A 41 -17.54 6.53 8.14
N ASP A 42 -17.26 5.25 7.94
CA ASP A 42 -16.65 4.39 8.94
C ASP A 42 -15.25 4.92 9.31
N ARG A 43 -14.44 5.27 8.30
CA ARG A 43 -13.12 5.89 8.53
C ARG A 43 -13.23 7.21 9.30
N VAL A 44 -14.19 8.08 9.00
CA VAL A 44 -14.40 9.33 9.75
C VAL A 44 -14.75 9.05 11.21
N GLN A 45 -15.53 8.01 11.50
CA GLN A 45 -15.86 7.60 12.87
C GLN A 45 -14.62 7.08 13.62
N ASP A 46 -13.79 6.26 12.97
CA ASP A 46 -12.53 5.77 13.52
C ASP A 46 -11.57 6.93 13.82
N CYS A 47 -11.45 7.87 12.89
CA CYS A 47 -10.58 9.04 13.03
C CYS A 47 -11.03 10.00 14.15
N ALA A 48 -12.32 10.02 14.50
CA ALA A 48 -12.79 10.77 15.67
C ALA A 48 -12.25 10.22 17.01
N GLN A 49 -11.72 8.99 17.03
CA GLN A 49 -11.06 8.40 18.20
C GLN A 49 -9.54 8.69 18.26
N VAL A 50 -8.96 9.22 17.18
CA VAL A 50 -7.53 9.55 17.09
C VAL A 50 -7.27 10.93 17.68
N ASP A 51 -6.25 11.08 18.52
CA ASP A 51 -5.85 12.35 19.16
C ASP A 51 -7.02 13.16 19.76
N GLY A 52 -8.00 12.46 20.35
CA GLY A 52 -9.18 13.09 20.93
C GLY A 52 -10.10 13.77 19.90
N GLY A 53 -10.05 13.33 18.64
CA GLY A 53 -10.81 13.88 17.52
C GLY A 53 -10.16 15.09 16.86
N ALA A 54 -8.92 15.42 17.21
CA ALA A 54 -8.18 16.46 16.52
C ALA A 54 -7.93 16.09 15.06
N ARG A 55 -8.04 17.07 14.16
CA ARG A 55 -7.75 16.85 12.74
C ARG A 55 -6.24 16.66 12.55
N VAL A 56 -5.84 15.41 12.29
CA VAL A 56 -4.46 15.06 11.91
C VAL A 56 -4.20 15.37 10.44
N THR A 57 -2.94 15.60 10.10
CA THR A 57 -2.49 15.96 8.74
C THR A 57 -1.55 14.91 8.18
N GLN A 58 -1.32 14.96 6.86
CA GLN A 58 -0.30 14.14 6.21
C GLN A 58 1.10 14.37 6.81
N LYS A 59 1.42 15.61 7.21
CA LYS A 59 2.69 15.95 7.86
C LYS A 59 2.85 15.28 9.22
N ASP A 60 1.75 15.09 9.95
CA ASP A 60 1.78 14.36 11.22
C ASP A 60 2.06 12.87 10.98
N ALA A 61 1.52 12.30 9.88
CA ALA A 61 1.85 10.93 9.45
C ALA A 61 3.33 10.81 9.06
N GLU A 62 3.86 11.76 8.29
CA GLU A 62 5.27 11.82 7.88
C GLU A 62 6.21 11.81 9.09
N HIS A 63 5.93 12.63 10.11
CA HIS A 63 6.71 12.64 11.36
C HIS A 63 6.74 11.27 12.05
N TRP A 64 5.62 10.54 12.06
CA TRP A 64 5.58 9.19 12.63
C TRP A 64 6.31 8.17 11.76
N TYR A 65 6.26 8.32 10.43
CA TYR A 65 7.05 7.51 9.51
C TYR A 65 8.56 7.72 9.71
N GLU A 66 9.01 8.98 9.84
CA GLU A 66 10.42 9.30 10.11
C GLU A 66 10.91 8.67 11.42
N LYS A 67 10.09 8.74 12.48
CA LYS A 67 10.41 8.09 13.76
C LYS A 67 10.49 6.57 13.64
N ALA A 68 9.55 5.94 12.95
CA ALA A 68 9.54 4.49 12.76
C ALA A 68 10.74 4.05 11.93
N ALA A 69 11.02 4.75 10.81
CA ALA A 69 12.19 4.51 9.97
C ALA A 69 13.51 4.66 10.75
N GLY A 70 13.63 5.70 11.58
CA GLY A 70 14.79 5.92 12.45
C GLY A 70 14.99 4.82 13.51
N ASN A 71 13.94 4.07 13.84
CA ASN A 71 13.99 2.91 14.75
C ASN A 71 14.17 1.58 14.01
N GLY A 72 14.39 1.59 12.69
CA GLY A 72 14.65 0.40 11.89
C GLY A 72 13.42 -0.25 11.25
N ASP A 73 12.25 0.41 11.25
CA ASP A 73 11.09 -0.08 10.51
C ASP A 73 11.31 0.12 9.00
N LEU A 74 11.51 -1.00 8.28
CA LEU A 74 11.81 -1.00 6.85
C LEU A 74 10.63 -0.53 5.99
N ALA A 75 9.39 -0.79 6.40
CA ALA A 75 8.21 -0.33 5.69
C ALA A 75 8.06 1.20 5.79
N ALA A 76 8.30 1.75 6.98
CA ALA A 76 8.36 3.19 7.18
C ALA A 76 9.53 3.82 6.43
N TRP A 77 10.70 3.18 6.45
CA TRP A 77 11.86 3.64 5.70
C TRP A 77 11.56 3.74 4.20
N ALA A 78 10.85 2.75 3.64
CA ALA A 78 10.39 2.76 2.24
C ALA A 78 9.60 4.03 1.92
N ILE A 79 8.62 4.36 2.78
CA ILE A 79 7.74 5.51 2.60
C ILE A 79 8.50 6.83 2.72
N VAL A 80 9.36 6.98 3.73
CA VAL A 80 10.19 8.18 3.93
C VAL A 80 11.13 8.42 2.73
N ASN A 81 11.67 7.36 2.13
CA ASN A 81 12.66 7.46 1.08
C ASN A 81 12.07 7.41 -0.34
N MET A 82 10.77 7.15 -0.52
CA MET A 82 10.13 7.03 -1.83
C MET A 82 10.36 8.26 -2.73
N LEU A 83 10.25 9.46 -2.17
CA LEU A 83 10.34 10.74 -2.91
C LEU A 83 11.50 11.62 -2.42
N ARG A 84 12.51 11.02 -1.76
CA ARG A 84 13.61 11.78 -1.19
C ARG A 84 14.44 12.49 -2.29
N HIS A 85 15.02 13.62 -1.93
CA HIS A 85 15.98 14.34 -2.77
C HIS A 85 17.26 14.64 -1.97
N PRO A 86 18.45 14.18 -2.42
CA PRO A 86 18.70 13.36 -3.61
C PRO A 86 18.13 11.93 -3.48
N PRO A 87 17.83 11.23 -4.60
CA PRO A 87 17.34 9.85 -4.56
C PRO A 87 18.38 8.90 -3.92
N LEU A 88 17.96 7.67 -3.62
CA LEU A 88 18.86 6.60 -3.17
C LEU A 88 19.97 6.39 -4.18
N ASN A 89 21.23 6.40 -3.73
CA ASN A 89 22.32 5.92 -4.59
C ASN A 89 22.30 4.38 -4.69
N SER A 90 23.12 3.82 -5.57
CA SER A 90 23.16 2.37 -5.80
C SER A 90 23.44 1.55 -4.54
N ASP A 91 24.37 1.98 -3.68
CA ASP A 91 24.70 1.26 -2.45
C ASP A 91 23.53 1.27 -1.44
N GLU A 92 22.83 2.42 -1.33
CA GLU A 92 21.66 2.55 -0.45
C GLU A 92 20.46 1.73 -0.99
N ALA A 93 20.21 1.77 -2.29
CA ALA A 93 19.13 1.00 -2.92
C ALA A 93 19.38 -0.51 -2.79
N GLN A 94 20.61 -0.96 -3.03
CA GLN A 94 21.00 -2.36 -2.86
C GLN A 94 20.84 -2.80 -1.40
N ARG A 95 21.38 -2.03 -0.45
CA ARG A 95 21.27 -2.37 0.97
C ARG A 95 19.82 -2.45 1.41
N PHE A 96 18.98 -1.51 0.98
CA PHE A 96 17.56 -1.54 1.31
C PHE A 96 16.87 -2.82 0.81
N LEU A 97 17.11 -3.21 -0.45
CA LEU A 97 16.58 -4.46 -0.99
C LEU A 97 17.08 -5.69 -0.20
N GLU A 98 18.38 -5.73 0.12
CA GLU A 98 18.97 -6.81 0.92
C GLU A 98 18.36 -6.88 2.33
N ASP A 99 18.20 -5.74 3.00
CA ASP A 99 17.59 -5.64 4.33
C ASP A 99 16.12 -6.12 4.29
N VAL A 100 15.36 -5.73 3.27
CA VAL A 100 13.97 -6.20 3.08
C VAL A 100 13.94 -7.71 2.89
N MET A 101 14.76 -8.27 2.00
CA MET A 101 14.82 -9.73 1.80
C MET A 101 15.23 -10.48 3.07
N ALA A 102 16.19 -9.94 3.83
CA ALA A 102 16.67 -10.56 5.06
C ALA A 102 15.68 -10.45 6.23
N SER A 103 14.83 -9.41 6.25
CA SER A 103 13.90 -9.16 7.35
C SER A 103 12.83 -10.25 7.51
N LYS A 104 12.43 -10.89 6.39
CA LYS A 104 11.28 -11.79 6.30
C LYS A 104 9.98 -11.17 6.82
N ASP A 105 9.92 -9.83 6.86
CA ASP A 105 8.76 -9.07 7.32
C ASP A 105 7.77 -8.89 6.14
N PRO A 106 6.55 -9.47 6.23
CA PRO A 106 5.55 -9.33 5.17
C PRO A 106 5.18 -7.86 4.88
N VAL A 107 5.23 -6.98 5.89
CA VAL A 107 4.90 -5.56 5.73
C VAL A 107 6.02 -4.83 4.99
N ALA A 108 7.29 -5.14 5.29
CA ALA A 108 8.44 -4.57 4.58
C ALA A 108 8.49 -5.01 3.11
N VAL A 109 8.23 -6.30 2.84
CA VAL A 109 8.12 -6.85 1.47
C VAL A 109 7.03 -6.14 0.68
N PHE A 110 5.85 -5.94 1.29
CA PHE A 110 4.77 -5.20 0.65
C PHE A 110 5.16 -3.74 0.35
N ALA A 111 5.70 -3.05 1.36
CA ALA A 111 6.06 -1.65 1.26
C ALA A 111 7.14 -1.41 0.19
N TYR A 112 8.10 -2.33 0.05
CA TYR A 112 9.09 -2.28 -1.01
C TYR A 112 8.45 -2.28 -2.40
N GLY A 113 7.49 -3.18 -2.65
CA GLY A 113 6.73 -3.21 -3.90
C GLY A 113 5.97 -1.91 -4.17
N ASN A 114 5.35 -1.34 -3.13
CA ASN A 114 4.56 -0.10 -3.24
C ASN A 114 5.41 1.13 -3.63
N VAL A 115 6.67 1.18 -3.19
CA VAL A 115 7.59 2.31 -3.51
C VAL A 115 8.50 2.01 -4.70
N MET A 116 8.39 0.82 -5.30
CA MET A 116 9.21 0.41 -6.43
C MET A 116 8.92 1.29 -7.66
N GLY A 117 9.97 1.84 -8.26
CA GLY A 117 9.87 2.70 -9.44
C GLY A 117 11.03 3.69 -9.53
N GLY A 118 11.18 4.30 -10.71
CA GLY A 118 12.09 5.42 -10.95
C GLY A 118 13.51 5.19 -10.43
N PRO A 119 14.12 6.15 -9.72
CA PRO A 119 15.51 6.06 -9.26
C PRO A 119 15.81 4.85 -8.36
N LEU A 120 14.86 4.38 -7.54
CA LEU A 120 15.08 3.20 -6.69
C LEU A 120 15.35 1.97 -7.55
N THR A 121 14.54 1.74 -8.58
CA THR A 121 14.69 0.63 -9.52
C THR A 121 15.90 0.84 -10.44
N GLU A 122 16.13 2.07 -10.92
CA GLU A 122 17.22 2.39 -11.86
C GLU A 122 18.61 2.27 -11.23
N ASN A 123 18.73 2.55 -9.92
CA ASN A 123 20.00 2.45 -9.22
C ASN A 123 20.34 1.01 -8.77
N LEU A 124 19.41 0.07 -8.95
CA LEU A 124 19.66 -1.36 -8.80
C LEU A 124 20.24 -1.90 -10.11
N GLY A 125 21.48 -2.41 -10.05
CA GLY A 125 22.17 -2.94 -11.23
C GLY A 125 21.57 -4.25 -11.75
N GLU A 126 22.16 -4.78 -12.84
CA GLU A 126 21.70 -6.00 -13.52
C GLU A 126 21.54 -7.22 -12.60
N THR A 127 22.30 -7.27 -11.51
CA THR A 127 22.23 -8.32 -10.50
C THR A 127 20.81 -8.54 -9.96
N TYR A 128 20.00 -7.48 -9.83
CA TYR A 128 18.66 -7.55 -9.26
C TYR A 128 17.53 -7.45 -10.29
N ALA A 129 17.85 -7.33 -11.58
CA ALA A 129 16.86 -7.25 -12.66
C ALA A 129 15.81 -8.40 -12.67
N PRO A 130 16.14 -9.66 -12.26
CA PRO A 130 15.14 -10.73 -12.16
C PRO A 130 14.10 -10.55 -11.06
N LEU A 131 14.35 -9.67 -10.08
CA LEU A 131 13.50 -9.44 -8.92
C LEU A 131 12.90 -8.03 -8.91
N VAL A 132 13.56 -7.07 -9.59
CA VAL A 132 13.23 -5.66 -9.48
C VAL A 132 13.13 -5.03 -10.86
N SER A 133 11.91 -4.63 -11.19
CA SER A 133 11.55 -3.80 -12.34
C SER A 133 10.18 -3.19 -12.05
N ASN A 134 9.76 -2.14 -12.75
CA ASN A 134 8.42 -1.58 -12.53
C ASN A 134 7.29 -2.63 -12.67
N ALA A 135 7.50 -3.67 -13.49
CA ALA A 135 6.54 -4.77 -13.63
C ALA A 135 6.47 -5.69 -12.40
N HIS A 136 7.50 -5.70 -11.54
CA HIS A 136 7.55 -6.54 -10.33
C HIS A 136 6.92 -5.87 -9.10
N SER A 137 6.54 -4.58 -9.14
CA SER A 137 5.96 -3.85 -8.00
C SER A 137 4.79 -4.62 -7.37
N LEU A 138 3.82 -5.01 -8.19
CA LEU A 138 2.65 -5.76 -7.72
C LEU A 138 3.01 -7.16 -7.20
N ALA A 139 4.01 -7.82 -7.79
CA ALA A 139 4.46 -9.13 -7.32
C ALA A 139 5.04 -9.06 -5.89
N TRP A 140 5.81 -8.01 -5.57
CA TRP A 140 6.31 -7.78 -4.21
C TRP A 140 5.19 -7.49 -3.22
N MET A 141 4.22 -6.65 -3.61
CA MET A 141 3.05 -6.37 -2.77
C MET A 141 2.28 -7.67 -2.45
N LEU A 142 1.98 -8.48 -3.46
CA LEU A 142 1.24 -9.73 -3.27
C LEU A 142 2.06 -10.82 -2.56
N ALA A 143 3.38 -10.83 -2.70
CA ALA A 143 4.25 -11.67 -1.87
C ALA A 143 4.11 -11.33 -0.38
N GLY A 144 4.10 -10.04 -0.02
CA GLY A 144 3.83 -9.60 1.36
C GLY A 144 2.48 -10.10 1.90
N CYS A 145 1.42 -10.05 1.09
CA CYS A 145 0.12 -10.64 1.43
C CYS A 145 0.22 -12.15 1.68
N ARG A 146 0.85 -12.90 0.77
CA ARG A 146 1.03 -14.37 0.91
C ARG A 146 1.93 -14.76 2.08
N MET A 147 2.81 -13.86 2.52
CA MET A 147 3.64 -14.02 3.72
C MET A 147 2.88 -13.73 5.04
N GLY A 148 1.64 -13.25 4.98
CA GLY A 148 0.77 -13.08 6.15
C GLY A 148 0.48 -11.62 6.53
N MET A 149 0.78 -10.64 5.67
CA MET A 149 0.22 -9.30 5.82
C MET A 149 -1.32 -9.37 5.71
N ASP A 150 -2.02 -8.56 6.50
CA ASP A 150 -3.48 -8.48 6.40
C ASP A 150 -3.89 -7.78 5.08
N CYS A 151 -4.25 -8.62 4.11
CA CYS A 151 -4.75 -8.22 2.80
C CYS A 151 -6.19 -8.71 2.57
N GLY A 152 -6.89 -9.11 3.64
CA GLY A 152 -8.25 -9.64 3.56
C GLY A 152 -9.28 -8.60 3.12
N PRO A 153 -10.52 -9.02 2.81
CA PRO A 153 -11.58 -8.12 2.35
C PRO A 153 -11.97 -7.02 3.35
N GLU A 154 -11.70 -7.24 4.65
CA GLU A 154 -11.95 -6.28 5.73
C GLU A 154 -10.67 -5.50 6.13
N SER A 155 -9.55 -5.74 5.44
CA SER A 155 -8.28 -5.10 5.75
C SER A 155 -8.31 -3.61 5.42
N VAL A 156 -7.52 -2.83 6.17
CA VAL A 156 -7.29 -1.40 5.90
C VAL A 156 -6.79 -1.18 4.46
N LEU A 157 -6.01 -2.11 3.93
CA LEU A 157 -5.51 -2.06 2.56
C LEU A 157 -6.64 -2.10 1.53
N VAL A 158 -7.58 -3.04 1.67
CA VAL A 158 -8.75 -3.14 0.77
C VAL A 158 -9.71 -1.97 0.97
N THR A 159 -9.90 -1.49 2.21
CA THR A 159 -10.66 -0.27 2.48
C THR A 159 -10.04 0.94 1.77
N ASN A 160 -8.73 1.12 1.85
CA ASN A 160 -8.02 2.22 1.17
C ASN A 160 -8.11 2.09 -0.35
N LEU A 161 -8.03 0.88 -0.89
CA LEU A 161 -8.21 0.62 -2.32
C LEU A 161 -9.62 1.05 -2.79
N CYS A 162 -10.66 0.74 -2.02
CA CYS A 162 -12.02 1.19 -2.31
C CYS A 162 -12.13 2.72 -2.23
N LEU A 163 -11.63 3.34 -1.16
CA LEU A 163 -11.70 4.78 -0.94
C LEU A 163 -10.95 5.60 -2.00
N GLN A 164 -9.74 5.16 -2.36
CA GLN A 164 -8.83 5.94 -3.20
C GLN A 164 -8.94 5.63 -4.68
N GLN A 165 -9.28 4.38 -5.03
CA GLN A 165 -9.27 3.90 -6.41
C GLN A 165 -10.63 3.39 -6.88
N HIS A 166 -11.67 3.47 -6.04
CA HIS A 166 -13.03 2.98 -6.33
C HIS A 166 -13.11 1.47 -6.68
N VAL A 167 -12.08 0.70 -6.34
CA VAL A 167 -12.07 -0.76 -6.52
C VAL A 167 -12.64 -1.40 -5.26
N CYS A 168 -13.96 -1.51 -5.22
CA CYS A 168 -14.73 -2.00 -4.08
C CYS A 168 -15.31 -3.40 -4.33
N GLY A 169 -15.46 -4.20 -3.27
CA GLY A 169 -16.18 -5.47 -3.31
C GLY A 169 -15.55 -6.56 -4.18
N LYS A 170 -14.21 -6.53 -4.35
CA LYS A 170 -13.48 -7.51 -5.17
C LYS A 170 -12.88 -8.67 -4.38
N GLY A 171 -13.18 -8.76 -3.08
CA GLY A 171 -12.62 -9.76 -2.17
C GLY A 171 -11.33 -9.28 -1.51
N ASP A 172 -10.35 -10.16 -1.38
CA ASP A 172 -9.03 -9.79 -0.87
C ASP A 172 -8.24 -8.91 -1.86
N TYR A 173 -7.10 -8.36 -1.42
CA TYR A 173 -6.28 -7.46 -2.25
C TYR A 173 -5.76 -8.14 -3.53
N GLU A 174 -5.41 -9.43 -3.47
CA GLU A 174 -4.92 -10.17 -4.64
C GLU A 174 -6.04 -10.32 -5.69
N GLN A 175 -7.23 -10.70 -5.25
CA GLN A 175 -8.43 -10.78 -6.08
C GLN A 175 -8.79 -9.43 -6.68
N ALA A 176 -8.69 -8.35 -5.89
CA ALA A 176 -8.92 -6.99 -6.36
C ALA A 176 -7.96 -6.59 -7.49
N MET A 177 -6.66 -6.77 -7.29
CA MET A 177 -5.65 -6.42 -8.29
C MET A 177 -5.77 -7.29 -9.55
N LYS A 178 -6.01 -8.60 -9.41
CA LYS A 178 -6.22 -9.50 -10.56
C LYS A 178 -7.50 -9.19 -11.34
N SER A 179 -8.52 -8.61 -10.68
CA SER A 179 -9.76 -8.20 -11.35
C SER A 179 -9.58 -7.01 -12.31
N LEU A 180 -8.52 -6.22 -12.11
CA LEU A 180 -8.15 -5.11 -12.99
C LEU A 180 -7.36 -5.56 -14.21
N MET A 181 -6.85 -6.80 -14.21
CA MET A 181 -6.08 -7.37 -15.31
C MET A 181 -7.02 -7.97 -16.35
N GLU A 182 -6.84 -7.60 -17.61
CA GLU A 182 -7.70 -8.04 -18.71
C GLU A 182 -7.44 -9.50 -19.11
N SER A 183 -6.17 -9.90 -19.20
CA SER A 183 -5.78 -11.19 -19.75
C SER A 183 -5.47 -12.23 -18.67
N GLN A 184 -5.84 -13.49 -18.96
CA GLN A 184 -5.46 -14.63 -18.13
C GLN A 184 -3.93 -14.85 -18.14
N ALA A 185 -3.28 -14.59 -19.28
CA ALA A 185 -1.83 -14.72 -19.41
C ALA A 185 -1.09 -13.76 -18.48
N ASP A 186 -1.56 -12.51 -18.31
CA ASP A 186 -0.93 -11.55 -17.41
C ASP A 186 -1.08 -11.99 -15.95
N ARG A 187 -2.24 -12.56 -15.56
CA ARG A 187 -2.45 -13.08 -14.20
C ARG A 187 -1.51 -14.24 -13.90
N GLU A 188 -1.31 -15.14 -14.85
CA GLU A 188 -0.36 -16.26 -14.71
C GLU A 188 1.10 -15.78 -14.65
N ALA A 189 1.45 -14.76 -15.44
CA ALA A 189 2.77 -14.14 -15.39
C ALA A 189 3.03 -13.47 -14.02
N LEU A 190 2.02 -12.78 -13.48
CA LEU A 190 2.08 -12.21 -12.13
C LEU A 190 2.26 -13.30 -11.07
N ASP A 191 1.53 -14.42 -11.17
CA ASP A 191 1.70 -15.55 -10.24
C ASP A 191 3.13 -16.10 -10.25
N GLN A 192 3.74 -16.23 -11.43
CA GLN A 192 5.13 -16.65 -11.55
C GLN A 192 6.10 -15.65 -10.89
N GLN A 193 5.86 -14.34 -11.08
CA GLN A 193 6.68 -13.30 -10.45
C GLN A 193 6.54 -13.31 -8.93
N ILE A 194 5.33 -13.52 -8.38
CA ILE A 194 5.13 -13.63 -6.93
C ILE A 194 5.95 -14.79 -6.37
N GLU A 195 5.92 -15.96 -7.02
CA GLU A 195 6.73 -17.11 -6.59
C GLU A 195 8.23 -16.83 -6.66
N HIS A 196 8.69 -16.00 -7.59
CA HIS A 196 10.09 -15.59 -7.67
C HIS A 196 10.48 -14.72 -6.47
N VAL A 197 9.64 -13.75 -6.11
CA VAL A 197 9.85 -12.90 -4.91
C VAL A 197 9.82 -13.75 -3.64
N LEU A 198 8.81 -14.61 -3.49
CA LEU A 198 8.67 -15.49 -2.32
C LEU A 198 9.91 -16.36 -2.13
N ARG A 199 10.48 -16.91 -3.21
CA ARG A 199 11.74 -17.68 -3.10
C ARG A 199 12.90 -16.82 -2.63
N ALA A 200 12.99 -15.55 -3.03
CA ALA A 200 14.08 -14.67 -2.62
C ALA A 200 14.00 -14.25 -1.14
N VAL A 201 12.78 -14.04 -0.61
CA VAL A 201 12.55 -13.52 0.74
C VAL A 201 12.35 -14.60 1.81
N THR A 202 12.20 -15.87 1.43
CA THR A 202 11.95 -16.97 2.38
C THR A 202 13.14 -17.89 2.62
N THR A 203 14.10 -17.97 1.69
CA THR A 203 15.40 -18.63 1.92
C THR A 203 16.15 -18.04 3.10
#